data_AF-A0AAP6LCY2-F1
#
_entry.id   AF-A0AAP6LCY2-F1
#
_cell.length_a   1.000
_cell.length_b   1.000
_cell.length_c   1.000
_cell.angle_alpha   90.00
_cell.angle_beta   90.00
_cell.angle_gamma   90.00
#
_symmetry.space_group_name_H-M   'P 1'
#
loop_
_entity.id
_entity.type
_entity.pdbx_description
1 polymer ?
#
loop_
_entity_poly.entity_id
_entity_poly.type
_entity_poly.pdbx_seq_one_letter_code
_entity_poly.pdbx_strand_id
1 'polypeptide(L)'
;MQQSSRPCPADIPLCCYGNRPQIVTTMGAPTGHRLGHPCPALIHIECHMCQKATVPSPSLAITELRWTDPTLDQLLIPISHLTRARAEVLAGLPKQAA
;
A
#
# COMPACT_ATOMS: atom_id res chain seq x y z
N MET A 1 -3.44 -10.47 12.07
CA MET A 1 -2.93 -9.60 10.98
C MET A 1 -1.47 -9.27 11.29
N GLN A 2 -0.60 -9.32 10.29
CA GLN A 2 0.83 -9.06 10.44
C GLN A 2 1.26 -7.97 9.47
N GLN A 3 2.14 -7.08 9.92
CA GLN A 3 2.78 -6.06 9.08
C GLN A 3 4.29 -6.19 9.15
N SER A 4 4.94 -6.00 8.02
CA SER A 4 6.39 -5.89 7.89
C SER A 4 6.74 -4.67 7.06
N SER A 5 7.76 -3.93 7.47
CA SER A 5 8.26 -2.78 6.73
C SER A 5 9.72 -2.96 6.35
N ARG A 6 10.12 -2.37 5.22
CA ARG A 6 11.51 -2.25 4.80
C ARG A 6 11.72 -0.89 4.12
N PRO A 7 12.95 -0.34 4.14
CA PRO A 7 13.25 0.87 3.37
C PRO A 7 12.97 0.67 1.88
N CYS A 8 12.58 1.76 1.20
CA CYS A 8 12.57 1.78 -0.26
C CYS A 8 14.01 1.57 -0.79
N PRO A 9 14.19 0.84 -1.90
CA PRO A 9 15.49 0.75 -2.56
C PRO A 9 15.93 2.13 -3.08
N ALA A 10 17.24 2.27 -3.33
CA ALA A 10 17.88 3.57 -3.57
C ALA A 10 17.47 4.26 -4.88
N ASP A 11 16.90 3.51 -5.81
CA ASP A 11 16.35 3.96 -7.09
C ASP A 11 14.95 4.59 -6.97
N ILE A 12 14.26 4.39 -5.84
CA ILE A 12 12.97 5.06 -5.57
C ILE A 12 13.24 6.49 -5.09
N PRO A 13 12.65 7.52 -5.72
CA PRO A 13 12.87 8.89 -5.35
C PRO A 13 12.37 9.16 -3.93
N LEU A 14 13.16 9.96 -3.21
CA LEU A 14 12.75 10.49 -1.92
C LEU A 14 11.66 11.54 -2.16
N CYS A 15 10.62 11.51 -1.33
CA CYS A 15 9.57 12.53 -1.35
C CYS A 15 10.11 13.93 -0.96
N CYS A 16 11.09 14.00 -0.05
CA CYS A 16 11.88 15.18 0.27
C CYS A 16 13.28 14.75 0.74
N TYR A 17 14.26 15.66 0.70
CA TYR A 17 15.60 15.40 1.22
C TYR A 17 15.56 14.95 2.70
N GLY A 18 16.30 13.89 3.03
CA GLY A 18 16.36 13.33 4.37
C GLY A 18 15.21 12.38 4.76
N ASN A 19 14.14 12.33 3.97
CA ASN A 19 13.05 11.40 4.22
C ASN A 19 13.44 9.97 3.84
N ARG A 20 12.88 8.98 4.56
CA ARG A 20 13.12 7.55 4.33
C ARG A 20 11.80 6.82 4.12
N PRO A 21 11.20 6.90 2.91
CA PRO A 21 9.97 6.17 2.63
C PRO A 21 10.17 4.67 2.82
N GLN A 22 9.12 3.99 3.28
CA GLN A 22 9.12 2.57 3.60
C GLN A 22 8.14 1.83 2.71
N ILE A 23 8.51 0.65 2.24
CA ILE A 23 7.61 -0.32 1.66
C ILE A 23 7.03 -1.14 2.81
N VAL A 24 5.72 -1.10 2.97
CA VAL A 24 4.99 -1.84 3.99
C VAL A 24 4.16 -2.91 3.33
N THR A 25 4.35 -4.15 3.78
CA THR A 25 3.53 -5.29 3.39
C THR A 25 2.68 -5.69 4.57
N THR A 26 1.39 -5.90 4.32
CA THR A 26 0.48 -6.40 5.35
C THR A 26 -0.20 -7.67 4.87
N MET A 27 -0.22 -8.65 5.76
CA MET A 27 -0.78 -9.98 5.53
C MET A 27 -1.88 -10.29 6.54
N GLY A 28 -2.81 -11.13 6.10
CA GLY A 28 -3.92 -11.61 6.90
C GLY A 28 -5.18 -10.75 6.76
N ALA A 29 -6.30 -11.39 7.04
CA ALA A 29 -7.63 -10.82 6.88
C ALA A 29 -7.94 -9.77 7.96
N PRO A 30 -8.53 -8.61 7.59
CA PRO A 30 -9.08 -7.68 8.56
C PRO A 30 -10.31 -8.29 9.26
N THR A 31 -10.68 -7.71 10.41
CA THR A 31 -11.91 -8.05 11.11
C THR A 31 -13.12 -7.89 10.19
N GLY A 32 -13.97 -8.91 10.12
CA GLY A 32 -15.17 -8.89 9.26
C GLY A 32 -14.91 -9.26 7.78
N HIS A 33 -13.68 -9.62 7.41
CA HIS A 33 -13.41 -10.18 6.08
C HIS A 33 -14.20 -11.47 5.85
N ARG A 34 -14.83 -11.60 4.68
CA ARG A 34 -15.69 -12.75 4.40
C ARG A 34 -14.85 -14.03 4.21
N LEU A 35 -15.23 -15.10 4.88
CA LEU A 35 -14.62 -16.42 4.68
C LEU A 35 -14.74 -16.84 3.20
N GLY A 36 -13.67 -17.45 2.68
CA GLY A 36 -13.58 -17.87 1.28
C GLY A 36 -13.32 -16.75 0.27
N HIS A 37 -13.30 -15.48 0.68
CA HIS A 37 -12.89 -14.39 -0.22
C HIS A 37 -11.36 -14.20 -0.24
N PRO A 38 -10.78 -13.84 -1.40
CA PRO A 38 -9.36 -13.55 -1.50
C PRO A 38 -8.89 -12.50 -0.49
N CYS A 39 -7.75 -12.76 0.13
CA CYS A 39 -7.07 -11.82 1.01
C CYS A 39 -5.56 -11.85 0.70
N PRO A 40 -5.14 -11.36 -0.48
CA PRO A 40 -3.72 -11.29 -0.81
C PRO A 40 -2.99 -10.34 0.15
N ALA A 41 -1.67 -10.46 0.18
CA ALA A 41 -0.83 -9.45 0.81
C ALA A 41 -1.06 -8.10 0.11
N LEU A 42 -1.21 -7.04 0.89
CA LEU A 42 -1.30 -5.68 0.36
C LEU A 42 -0.03 -4.92 0.69
N ILE A 43 0.49 -4.22 -0.31
CA ILE A 43 1.74 -3.48 -0.29
C ILE A 43 1.44 -2.01 -0.54
N HIS A 44 2.03 -1.13 0.25
CA HIS A 44 2.03 0.31 0.02
C HIS A 44 3.41 0.90 0.32
N ILE A 45 3.74 2.03 -0.29
CA ILE A 45 4.86 2.87 0.12
C ILE A 45 4.30 3.99 0.99
N GLU A 46 4.95 4.30 2.10
CA GLU A 46 4.59 5.41 2.98
C GLU A 46 5.80 6.25 3.38
N CYS A 47 5.56 7.54 3.61
CA CYS A 47 6.52 8.41 4.27
C CYS A 47 5.86 9.07 5.48
N HIS A 48 6.27 8.66 6.68
CA HIS A 48 5.80 9.23 7.94
C HIS A 48 6.09 10.73 8.06
N MET A 49 7.21 11.22 7.50
CA MET A 49 7.52 12.66 7.56
C MET A 49 6.58 13.49 6.69
N CYS A 50 6.20 12.97 5.51
CA CYS A 50 5.27 13.65 4.62
C CYS A 50 3.79 13.35 4.91
N GLN A 51 3.49 12.39 5.79
CA GLN A 51 2.14 11.90 6.06
C GLN A 51 1.38 11.38 4.82
N LYS A 52 2.11 10.88 3.81
CA LYS A 52 1.56 10.37 2.56
C LYS A 52 1.91 8.90 2.35
N ALA A 53 1.03 8.19 1.66
CA ALA A 53 1.23 6.82 1.23
C ALA A 53 0.59 6.58 -0.15
N THR A 54 1.02 5.55 -0.86
CA THR A 54 0.31 5.04 -2.03
C THR A 54 -0.96 4.30 -1.61
N VAL A 55 -2.01 4.28 -2.44
CA VAL A 55 -3.11 3.33 -2.27
C VAL A 55 -2.57 1.89 -2.24
N PRO A 56 -2.95 1.05 -1.26
CA PRO A 56 -2.49 -0.34 -1.17
C PRO A 56 -2.79 -1.14 -2.43
N SER A 57 -1.90 -2.08 -2.76
CA SER A 57 -1.99 -2.90 -3.96
C SER A 57 -1.45 -4.30 -3.69
N PRO A 58 -1.96 -5.36 -4.33
CA PRO A 58 -1.33 -6.67 -4.30
C PRO A 58 -0.04 -6.74 -5.14
N SER A 59 0.25 -5.71 -5.95
CA SER A 59 1.43 -5.63 -6.82
C SER A 59 2.40 -4.56 -6.34
N LEU A 60 3.64 -4.98 -6.05
CA LEU A 60 4.74 -4.09 -5.70
C LEU A 60 5.04 -3.09 -6.83
N ALA A 61 5.08 -3.56 -8.09
CA ALA A 61 5.38 -2.72 -9.23
C ALA A 61 4.37 -1.57 -9.40
N ILE A 62 3.09 -1.82 -9.13
CA ILE A 62 2.05 -0.77 -9.16
C ILE A 62 2.30 0.24 -8.02
N THR A 63 2.66 -0.25 -6.84
CA THR A 63 2.97 0.60 -5.69
C THR A 63 4.19 1.49 -5.97
N GLU A 64 5.25 0.94 -6.55
CA GLU A 64 6.46 1.68 -6.92
C GLU A 64 6.16 2.71 -8.02
N LEU A 65 5.39 2.34 -9.05
CA LEU A 65 4.96 3.27 -10.11
C LEU A 65 4.18 4.45 -9.54
N ARG A 66 3.21 4.21 -8.65
CA ARG A 66 2.41 5.28 -8.01
C ARG A 66 3.24 6.24 -7.17
N TRP A 67 4.37 5.79 -6.63
CA TRP A 67 5.25 6.62 -5.82
C TRP A 67 6.28 7.39 -6.66
N THR A 68 6.74 6.78 -7.75
CA THR A 68 7.84 7.30 -8.58
C THR A 68 7.37 8.22 -9.70
N ASP A 69 6.15 8.01 -10.22
CA ASP A 69 5.60 8.80 -11.30
C ASP A 69 4.86 10.05 -10.77
N PRO A 70 5.40 11.26 -10.98
CA PRO A 70 4.77 12.49 -10.48
C PRO A 70 3.42 12.79 -11.14
N THR A 71 3.11 12.19 -12.29
CA THR A 71 1.80 12.32 -12.94
C THR A 71 0.69 11.54 -12.23
N LEU A 72 1.07 10.71 -11.24
CA LEU A 72 0.18 9.89 -10.42
C LEU A 72 0.07 10.39 -8.98
N ASP A 73 0.60 11.57 -8.65
CA ASP A 73 0.57 12.13 -7.30
C ASP A 73 -0.84 12.22 -6.70
N GLN A 74 -1.87 12.40 -7.52
CA GLN A 74 -3.29 12.37 -7.12
C GLN A 74 -3.75 11.00 -6.58
N LEU A 75 -3.00 9.93 -6.82
CA LEU A 75 -3.24 8.59 -6.30
C LEU A 75 -2.56 8.35 -4.94
N LEU A 76 -1.83 9.34 -4.42
CA LEU A 76 -1.32 9.31 -3.06
C LEU A 76 -2.43 9.70 -2.08
N ILE A 77 -2.45 9.00 -0.95
CA ILE A 77 -3.42 9.19 0.12
C ILE A 77 -2.71 9.59 1.42
N PRO A 78 -3.40 10.27 2.35
CA PRO A 78 -2.90 10.43 3.71
C PRO A 78 -2.67 9.07 4.40
N ILE A 79 -1.61 8.95 5.20
CA ILE A 79 -1.31 7.71 5.96
C ILE A 79 -2.50 7.30 6.85
N SER A 80 -3.22 8.27 7.42
CA SER A 80 -4.41 8.02 8.24
C SER A 80 -5.53 7.28 7.50
N HIS A 81 -5.53 7.28 6.16
CA HIS A 81 -6.54 6.61 5.34
C HIS A 81 -6.19 5.15 5.00
N LEU A 82 -5.00 4.65 5.38
CA LEU A 82 -4.53 3.31 5.00
C LEU A 82 -5.52 2.20 5.39
N THR A 83 -6.03 2.21 6.61
CA THR A 83 -6.97 1.17 7.08
C THR A 83 -8.21 1.09 6.20
N ARG A 84 -8.76 2.24 5.82
CA ARG A 84 -9.93 2.35 4.94
C ARG A 84 -9.59 1.89 3.52
N ALA A 85 -8.50 2.39 2.95
CA ALA A 85 -8.08 2.06 1.60
C ALA A 85 -7.80 0.55 1.44
N ARG A 86 -7.24 -0.10 2.46
CA ARG A 86 -7.06 -1.56 2.48
C ARG A 86 -8.39 -2.30 2.39
N ALA A 87 -9.39 -1.87 3.16
CA ALA A 87 -10.72 -2.48 3.14
C ALA A 87 -11.39 -2.31 1.77
N GLU A 88 -11.29 -1.12 1.17
CA GLU A 88 -11.83 -0.82 -0.16
C GLU A 88 -11.18 -1.71 -1.24
N VAL A 89 -9.85 -1.85 -1.21
CA VAL A 89 -9.12 -2.72 -2.15
C VAL A 89 -9.56 -4.18 -2.00
N LEU A 90 -9.62 -4.70 -0.77
CA LEU A 90 -10.04 -6.09 -0.53
C LEU A 90 -11.50 -6.34 -0.95
N ALA A 91 -12.39 -5.37 -0.73
CA ALA A 91 -13.79 -5.47 -1.13
C ALA A 91 -13.97 -5.49 -2.65
N GLY A 92 -13.09 -4.82 -3.40
CA GLY A 92 -13.09 -4.77 -4.86
C GLY A 92 -12.44 -5.96 -5.57
N LEU A 93 -11.79 -6.88 -4.83
CA LEU A 93 -11.15 -8.04 -5.46
C LEU A 93 -12.19 -9.03 -5.99
N PRO A 94 -12.02 -9.53 -7.23
CA PRO A 94 -12.91 -10.56 -7.76
C PRO A 94 -12.78 -11.82 -6.89
N LYS A 95 -13.90 -12.52 -6.66
CA LYS A 95 -13.84 -13.85 -6.06
C LYS A 95 -12.99 -14.74 -6.96
N GLN A 96 -11.95 -15.39 -6.43
CA GLN A 96 -11.33 -16.49 -7.16
C GLN A 96 -12.38 -17.60 -7.28
N ALA A 97 -12.72 -17.99 -8.51
CA ALA A 97 -13.41 -19.24 -8.75
C ALA A 97 -12.43 -20.36 -8.34
N ALA A 98 -12.84 -21.16 -7.36
CA ALA A 98 -12.13 -22.36 -6.95
C ALA A 98 -12.29 -23.46 -7.99
#